data_AF-A0A8C8YXH5-F1
#
_entry.id   AF-A0A8C8YXH5-F1
#
_cell.length_a   1.000
_cell.length_b   1.000
_cell.length_c   1.000
_cell.angle_alpha   90.00
_cell.angle_beta   90.00
_cell.angle_gamma   90.00
#
_symmetry.space_group_name_H-M   'P 1'
#
loop_
_entity.id
_entity.type
_entity.pdbx_description
1 polymer ?
#
loop_
_entity_poly.entity_id
_entity_poly.type
_entity_poly.pdbx_seq_one_letter_code
_entity_poly.pdbx_strand_id
1 'polypeptide(L)'
;MPSTVTTLLCLGLCLSQRISTQKRMYDDDTPTLSVHPGPTVTSGEYVTFYCRLGTATTLFFLLKEGRASHIEHRHGNTQAEFSVGPVTTAHQGTYKCFSSYNSYVWSVPSEPVELLVTGDVGNTTLAPTDPTTSADSWEPYLLTPKTGFQGGYAFWNHTTQNLLRIGLSFLVLVALVCFLGEDWLSRKRTREGTNASRRKCRGRLRTQP
;
A
#
# COMPACT_ATOMS: atom_id res chain seq x y z
N MET A 1 15.74 37.02 -22.83
CA MET A 1 16.06 35.85 -21.99
C MET A 1 14.92 35.70 -20.99
N PRO A 2 14.22 34.56 -20.94
CA PRO A 2 13.12 34.40 -19.99
C PRO A 2 13.69 34.52 -18.56
N SER A 3 13.05 35.34 -17.74
CA SER A 3 13.39 35.54 -16.34
C SER A 3 13.37 34.19 -15.61
N THR A 4 14.36 33.91 -14.76
CA THR A 4 14.47 32.66 -13.99
C THR A 4 13.18 32.35 -13.20
N VAL A 5 12.47 33.39 -12.79
CA VAL A 5 11.16 33.31 -12.12
C VAL A 5 10.10 32.70 -13.03
N THR A 6 10.04 33.08 -14.31
CA THR A 6 9.06 32.56 -15.28
C THR A 6 9.33 31.10 -15.59
N THR A 7 10.59 30.70 -15.74
CA THR A 7 10.96 29.28 -15.94
C THR A 7 10.63 28.43 -14.72
N LEU A 8 10.87 28.93 -13.51
CA LEU A 8 10.49 28.23 -12.27
C LEU A 8 8.97 28.11 -12.11
N LEU A 9 8.21 29.17 -12.42
CA LEU A 9 6.75 29.13 -12.37
C LEU A 9 6.16 28.14 -13.37
N CYS A 10 6.68 28.12 -14.60
CA CYS A 10 6.27 27.16 -15.63
C CYS A 10 6.61 25.72 -15.23
N LEU A 11 7.80 25.47 -14.69
CA LEU A 11 8.17 24.14 -14.19
C LEU A 11 7.25 23.71 -13.04
N GLY A 12 6.96 24.61 -12.10
CA GLY A 12 6.02 24.36 -11.00
C GLY A 12 4.62 23.99 -11.51
N LEU A 13 4.05 24.80 -12.41
CA LEU A 13 2.73 24.54 -13.00
C LEU A 13 2.69 23.23 -13.80
N CYS A 14 3.74 22.92 -14.57
CA CYS A 14 3.85 21.66 -15.31
C CYS A 14 3.92 20.43 -14.38
N LEU A 15 4.68 20.53 -13.28
CA LEU A 15 4.78 19.46 -12.29
C LEU A 15 3.45 19.28 -11.54
N SER A 16 2.79 20.37 -11.14
CA SER A 16 1.47 20.32 -10.51
C SER A 16 0.41 19.70 -11.41
N GLN A 17 0.42 20.03 -12.71
CA GLN A 17 -0.48 19.43 -13.69
C GLN A 17 -0.22 17.93 -13.86
N ARG A 18 1.06 17.50 -13.95
CA ARG A 18 1.43 16.09 -14.03
C ARG A 18 1.02 15.27 -12.81
N ILE A 19 1.21 15.81 -11.61
CA ILE A 19 0.78 15.16 -10.36
C ILE A 19 -0.75 15.05 -10.31
N SER A 20 -1.47 16.08 -10.76
CA SER A 20 -2.93 16.08 -10.81
C SER A 20 -3.49 15.05 -11.81
N THR A 21 -2.83 14.87 -12.96
CA THR A 21 -3.22 13.82 -13.92
C THR A 21 -2.95 12.42 -13.40
N GLN A 22 -1.84 12.23 -12.67
CA GLN A 22 -1.49 10.93 -12.10
C GLN A 22 -2.46 10.52 -10.98
N LYS A 23 -2.91 11.48 -10.15
CA LYS A 23 -3.89 11.21 -9.10
C LYS A 23 -5.26 10.80 -9.66
N ARG A 24 -5.71 11.42 -10.77
CA ARG A 24 -6.97 11.03 -11.41
C ARG A 24 -6.93 9.64 -12.05
N MET A 25 -5.78 9.22 -12.59
CA MET A 25 -5.62 7.86 -13.10
C MET A 25 -5.63 6.82 -11.98
N TYR A 26 -5.04 7.14 -10.82
CA TYR A 26 -5.04 6.25 -9.65
C TYR A 26 -6.43 6.06 -9.02
N ASP A 27 -7.25 7.12 -9.04
CA ASP A 27 -8.62 7.08 -8.51
C ASP A 27 -9.55 6.20 -9.38
N ASP A 28 -9.34 6.19 -10.70
CA ASP A 28 -10.14 5.40 -11.66
C ASP A 28 -9.92 3.88 -11.51
N ASP A 29 -8.73 3.47 -11.07
CA ASP A 29 -8.35 2.08 -10.80
C ASP A 29 -8.65 1.62 -9.35
N THR A 30 -9.34 2.44 -8.56
CA THR A 30 -9.70 2.10 -7.17
C THR A 30 -11.17 1.66 -7.10
N PRO A 31 -11.46 0.41 -6.70
CA PRO A 31 -12.84 -0.06 -6.62
C PRO A 31 -13.55 0.55 -5.41
N THR A 32 -14.86 0.71 -5.55
CA THR A 32 -15.75 1.15 -4.47
C THR A 32 -16.38 -0.08 -3.83
N LEU A 33 -16.33 -0.15 -2.49
CA LEU A 33 -17.01 -1.17 -1.71
C LEU A 33 -18.21 -0.57 -0.98
N SER A 34 -19.37 -1.17 -1.15
CA SER A 34 -20.58 -0.85 -0.37
C SER A 34 -21.19 -2.11 0.20
N VAL A 35 -22.10 -1.94 1.16
CA VAL A 35 -22.73 -3.03 1.90
C VAL A 35 -24.22 -2.76 2.08
N HIS A 36 -25.02 -3.80 1.92
CA HIS A 36 -26.46 -3.79 2.14
C HIS A 36 -26.85 -4.86 3.18
N PRO A 37 -27.80 -4.58 4.10
CA PRO A 37 -28.59 -3.35 4.26
C PRO A 37 -27.79 -2.16 4.81
N GLY A 38 -26.66 -2.41 5.45
CA GLY A 38 -25.75 -1.39 5.96
C GLY A 38 -24.55 -2.01 6.68
N PRO A 39 -23.64 -1.18 7.21
CA PRO A 39 -22.45 -1.64 7.93
C PRO A 39 -22.76 -2.14 9.34
N THR A 40 -23.92 -1.81 9.90
CA THR A 40 -24.35 -2.28 11.22
C THR A 40 -25.64 -3.06 11.07
N VAL A 41 -25.63 -4.32 11.47
CA VAL A 41 -26.76 -5.25 11.32
C VAL A 41 -26.93 -6.09 12.57
N THR A 42 -28.05 -6.80 12.66
CA THR A 42 -28.34 -7.77 13.71
C THR A 42 -27.97 -9.19 13.28
N SER A 43 -27.61 -10.05 14.24
CA SER A 43 -27.31 -11.46 13.98
C SER A 43 -28.51 -12.15 13.33
N GLY A 44 -28.26 -12.90 12.25
CA GLY A 44 -29.27 -13.57 11.44
C GLY A 44 -29.70 -12.78 10.19
N GLU A 45 -29.35 -11.50 10.07
CA GLU A 45 -29.65 -10.72 8.86
C GLU A 45 -28.77 -11.12 7.68
N TYR A 46 -29.30 -10.96 6.47
CA TYR A 46 -28.58 -11.21 5.24
C TYR A 46 -27.77 -9.98 4.84
N VAL A 47 -26.45 -10.16 4.73
CA VAL A 47 -25.55 -9.09 4.28
C VAL A 47 -24.98 -9.42 2.91
N THR A 48 -25.00 -8.43 2.03
CA THR A 48 -24.35 -8.49 0.71
C THR A 48 -23.41 -7.30 0.54
N PHE A 49 -22.16 -7.60 0.19
CA PHE A 49 -21.19 -6.59 -0.24
C PHE A 49 -21.22 -6.43 -1.75
N TYR A 50 -21.11 -5.19 -2.22
CA TYR A 50 -21.02 -4.84 -3.63
C TYR A 50 -19.66 -4.19 -3.87
N CYS A 51 -18.85 -4.85 -4.71
CA CYS A 51 -17.60 -4.26 -5.17
C CYS A 51 -17.78 -3.77 -6.60
N ARG A 52 -17.50 -2.49 -6.85
CA ARG A 52 -17.71 -1.84 -8.15
C ARG A 52 -16.43 -1.18 -8.64
N LEU A 53 -16.11 -1.35 -9.91
CA LEU A 53 -14.99 -0.68 -10.57
C LEU A 53 -15.46 -0.16 -11.94
N GLY A 54 -15.09 1.08 -12.28
CA GLY A 54 -15.56 1.75 -13.50
C GLY A 54 -15.06 1.07 -14.78
N THR A 55 -13.86 0.52 -14.74
CA THR A 55 -13.30 -0.30 -15.82
C THR A 55 -13.93 -1.68 -15.84
N ALA A 56 -14.27 -2.19 -17.04
CA ALA A 56 -14.76 -3.55 -17.19
C ALA A 56 -13.67 -4.56 -16.76
N THR A 57 -13.93 -5.30 -15.69
CA THR A 57 -13.05 -6.36 -15.17
C THR A 57 -13.85 -7.64 -14.97
N THR A 58 -13.19 -8.78 -15.14
CA THR A 58 -13.88 -10.08 -15.09
C THR A 58 -13.93 -10.70 -13.70
N LEU A 59 -13.05 -10.28 -12.77
CA LEU A 59 -12.86 -10.97 -11.51
C LEU A 59 -12.62 -10.01 -10.35
N PHE A 60 -13.49 -10.10 -9.35
CA PHE A 60 -13.47 -9.32 -8.13
C PHE A 60 -13.19 -10.19 -6.93
N PHE A 61 -12.62 -9.59 -5.89
CA PHE A 61 -12.24 -10.24 -4.65
C PHE A 61 -12.74 -9.44 -3.47
N LEU A 62 -13.27 -10.14 -2.47
CA LEU A 62 -13.62 -9.58 -1.17
C LEU A 62 -12.74 -10.21 -0.11
N LEU A 63 -11.99 -9.38 0.60
CA LEU A 63 -11.14 -9.78 1.71
C LEU A 63 -11.77 -9.32 3.02
N LYS A 64 -11.88 -10.25 3.96
CA LYS A 64 -12.05 -9.95 5.39
C LYS A 64 -10.68 -9.83 6.05
N GLU A 65 -10.36 -8.69 6.63
CA GLU A 65 -9.11 -8.48 7.37
C GLU A 65 -9.18 -9.04 8.80
N GLY A 66 -8.01 -9.37 9.37
CA GLY A 66 -7.87 -9.79 10.77
C GLY A 66 -7.59 -11.28 10.99
N ARG A 67 -7.85 -11.76 12.21
CA ARG A 67 -7.49 -13.12 12.68
C ARG A 67 -8.24 -14.22 11.94
N ALA A 68 -9.49 -13.98 11.57
CA ALA A 68 -10.31 -14.85 10.73
C ALA A 68 -10.33 -14.32 9.29
N SER A 69 -9.14 -14.09 8.72
CA SER A 69 -9.04 -13.59 7.35
C SER A 69 -9.55 -14.64 6.35
N HIS A 70 -10.37 -14.17 5.43
CA HIS A 70 -11.02 -14.98 4.41
C HIS A 70 -11.09 -14.16 3.12
N ILE A 71 -10.92 -14.83 1.98
CA ILE A 71 -10.97 -14.20 0.66
C ILE A 71 -11.98 -14.97 -0.18
N GLU A 72 -12.91 -14.24 -0.76
CA GLU A 72 -13.85 -14.76 -1.75
C GLU A 72 -13.63 -14.07 -3.09
N HIS A 73 -13.94 -14.78 -4.17
CA HIS A 73 -13.89 -14.22 -5.51
C HIS A 73 -15.19 -14.47 -6.26
N ARG A 74 -15.56 -13.50 -7.10
CA ARG A 74 -16.75 -13.53 -7.94
C ARG A 74 -16.44 -12.92 -9.29
N HIS A 75 -17.04 -13.50 -10.32
CA HIS A 75 -17.01 -12.91 -11.64
C HIS A 75 -18.03 -11.77 -11.70
N GLY A 76 -17.61 -10.66 -12.30
CA GLY A 76 -18.42 -9.48 -12.52
C GLY A 76 -18.05 -8.86 -13.86
N ASN A 77 -18.70 -7.76 -14.22
CA ASN A 77 -18.28 -6.94 -15.36
C ASN A 77 -17.82 -5.57 -14.87
N THR A 78 -18.74 -4.80 -14.28
CA THR A 78 -18.41 -3.54 -13.60
C THR A 78 -18.66 -3.62 -12.10
N GLN A 79 -19.34 -4.68 -11.66
CA GLN A 79 -19.71 -4.92 -10.27
C GLN A 79 -19.76 -6.43 -10.02
N ALA A 80 -19.42 -6.82 -8.79
CA ALA A 80 -19.65 -8.17 -8.27
C ALA A 80 -20.34 -8.09 -6.90
N GLU A 81 -21.14 -9.11 -6.63
CA GLU A 81 -21.93 -9.24 -5.41
C GLU A 81 -21.41 -10.41 -4.57
N PHE A 82 -21.23 -10.15 -3.28
CA PHE A 82 -20.72 -11.12 -2.31
C PHE A 82 -21.72 -11.25 -1.18
N SER A 83 -22.62 -12.22 -1.30
CA SER A 83 -23.59 -12.54 -0.25
C SER A 83 -22.91 -13.38 0.83
N VAL A 84 -22.83 -12.83 2.04
CA VAL A 84 -22.27 -13.50 3.23
C VAL A 84 -23.30 -14.46 3.85
N GLY A 85 -24.58 -14.27 3.55
CA GLY A 85 -25.69 -15.03 4.13
C GLY A 85 -26.12 -14.47 5.50
N PRO A 86 -26.80 -15.28 6.34
CA PRO A 86 -27.18 -14.90 7.69
C PRO A 86 -25.92 -14.65 8.54
N VAL A 87 -25.71 -13.39 8.93
CA VAL A 87 -24.48 -13.02 9.65
C VAL A 87 -24.54 -13.43 11.12
N THR A 88 -23.34 -13.58 11.69
CA THR A 88 -23.11 -13.85 13.11
C THR A 88 -21.93 -13.00 13.57
N THR A 89 -21.64 -12.98 14.87
CA THR A 89 -20.45 -12.28 15.41
C THR A 89 -19.13 -12.72 14.77
N ALA A 90 -19.05 -13.95 14.23
CA ALA A 90 -17.88 -14.43 13.49
C ALA A 90 -17.65 -13.68 12.16
N HIS A 91 -18.70 -13.10 11.59
CA HIS A 91 -18.65 -12.33 10.34
C HIS A 91 -18.27 -10.86 10.57
N GLN A 92 -18.25 -10.40 11.83
CA GLN A 92 -17.78 -9.06 12.18
C GLN A 92 -16.32 -8.85 11.73
N GLY A 93 -16.02 -7.68 11.19
CA GLY A 93 -14.66 -7.29 10.82
C GLY A 93 -14.61 -6.25 9.71
N THR A 94 -13.39 -5.91 9.31
CA THR A 94 -13.12 -4.95 8.24
C THR A 94 -13.01 -5.67 6.90
N TYR A 95 -13.73 -5.19 5.90
CA TYR A 95 -13.75 -5.74 4.56
C TYR A 95 -13.12 -4.76 3.57
N LYS A 96 -12.36 -5.29 2.62
CA LYS A 96 -11.85 -4.55 1.45
C LYS A 96 -12.10 -5.35 0.20
N CYS A 97 -12.30 -4.66 -0.92
CA CYS A 97 -12.42 -5.33 -2.21
C CYS A 97 -11.36 -4.87 -3.19
N PHE A 98 -11.00 -5.74 -4.11
CA PHE A 98 -10.07 -5.44 -5.19
C PHE A 98 -10.42 -6.25 -6.43
N SER A 99 -10.00 -5.79 -7.59
CA SER A 99 -10.24 -6.44 -8.87
C SER A 99 -8.94 -6.97 -9.46
N SER A 100 -9.04 -8.02 -10.26
CA SER A 100 -7.95 -8.49 -11.12
C SER A 100 -8.22 -8.06 -12.56
N TYR A 101 -7.21 -7.49 -13.21
CA TYR A 101 -7.23 -7.25 -14.66
C TYR A 101 -6.72 -8.50 -15.42
N ASN A 102 -5.79 -9.24 -14.79
CA ASN A 102 -5.30 -10.54 -15.23
C ASN A 102 -4.65 -11.26 -14.03
N SER A 103 -4.19 -12.51 -14.23
CA SER A 103 -3.60 -13.35 -13.16
C SER A 103 -2.42 -12.73 -12.39
N TYR A 104 -1.80 -11.68 -12.91
CA TYR A 104 -0.62 -11.04 -12.35
C TYR A 104 -0.82 -9.57 -11.96
N VAL A 105 -1.90 -8.92 -12.41
CA VAL A 105 -2.14 -7.48 -12.23
C VAL A 105 -3.48 -7.25 -11.55
N TRP A 106 -3.42 -6.46 -10.48
CA TRP A 106 -4.51 -6.22 -9.54
C TRP A 106 -4.74 -4.73 -9.33
N SER A 107 -5.98 -4.36 -9.07
CA SER A 107 -6.33 -3.01 -8.67
C SER A 107 -5.80 -2.70 -7.27
N VAL A 108 -5.80 -1.42 -6.94
CA VAL A 108 -5.64 -1.00 -5.54
C VAL A 108 -6.83 -1.53 -4.72
N PRO A 109 -6.65 -1.86 -3.43
CA PRO A 109 -7.78 -2.16 -2.55
C PRO A 109 -8.71 -0.97 -2.37
N SER A 110 -10.00 -1.25 -2.24
CA SER A 110 -11.01 -0.25 -1.90
C SER A 110 -10.77 0.36 -0.52
N GLU A 111 -11.46 1.48 -0.28
CA GLU A 111 -11.68 1.93 1.09
C GLU A 111 -12.35 0.82 1.93
N PRO A 112 -11.96 0.66 3.20
CA PRO A 112 -12.47 -0.40 4.06
C PRO A 112 -13.90 -0.14 4.51
N VAL A 113 -14.69 -1.21 4.64
CA VAL A 113 -16.01 -1.20 5.27
C VAL A 113 -15.98 -2.08 6.51
N GLU A 114 -16.25 -1.51 7.67
CA GLU A 114 -16.35 -2.25 8.92
C GLU A 114 -17.79 -2.76 9.11
N LEU A 115 -17.96 -4.08 9.12
CA LEU A 115 -19.23 -4.74 9.40
C LEU A 115 -19.32 -5.01 10.90
N LEU A 116 -20.33 -4.44 11.54
CA LEU A 116 -20.70 -4.63 12.92
C LEU A 116 -21.96 -5.49 13.01
N VAL A 117 -21.91 -6.55 13.82
CA VAL A 117 -23.05 -7.45 14.05
C VAL A 117 -23.47 -7.32 15.50
N THR A 118 -24.72 -6.95 15.72
CA THR A 118 -25.35 -6.73 17.02
C THR A 118 -26.36 -7.84 17.33
N GLY A 119 -26.66 -8.06 18.62
CA GLY A 119 -27.61 -9.09 19.04
C GLY A 119 -26.91 -10.39 19.44
N ASP A 120 -27.22 -10.82 20.66
CA ASP A 120 -26.77 -12.10 21.20
C ASP A 120 -27.58 -13.24 20.59
N VAL A 121 -26.92 -14.38 20.38
CA VAL A 121 -27.59 -15.66 20.18
C VAL A 121 -28.64 -15.79 21.29
N GLY A 122 -29.91 -15.65 20.93
CA GLY A 122 -31.00 -15.64 21.88
C GLY A 122 -30.94 -16.87 22.77
N ASN A 123 -30.69 -16.60 24.05
CA ASN A 123 -30.90 -17.50 25.16
C ASN A 123 -32.38 -17.93 25.15
N THR A 124 -32.72 -19.01 24.46
CA THR A 124 -33.97 -19.72 24.73
C THR A 124 -33.68 -20.70 25.86
N THR A 125 -33.88 -20.20 27.08
CA THR A 125 -33.95 -20.98 28.31
C THR A 125 -35.02 -22.08 28.17
N LEU A 126 -34.60 -23.34 28.19
CA LEU A 126 -35.30 -24.39 28.92
C LEU A 126 -34.27 -25.04 29.87
N ALA A 127 -34.73 -25.26 31.09
CA ALA A 127 -33.98 -25.51 32.32
C ALA A 127 -33.01 -26.73 32.28
N PRO A 128 -32.10 -26.83 33.27
CA PRO A 128 -31.03 -27.83 33.32
C PRO A 128 -31.54 -29.22 33.75
N THR A 129 -31.08 -30.25 33.04
CA THR A 129 -30.94 -31.60 33.60
C THR A 129 -29.59 -32.17 33.18
N ASP A 130 -28.97 -32.82 34.16
CA ASP A 130 -27.57 -33.23 34.38
C ASP A 130 -27.04 -34.32 33.40
N PRO A 131 -25.82 -34.89 33.53
CA PRO A 131 -24.83 -34.95 32.47
C PRO A 131 -24.48 -36.39 32.04
N THR A 132 -23.44 -36.52 31.21
CA THR A 132 -22.69 -37.75 30.89
C THR A 132 -23.25 -38.56 29.72
N THR A 133 -22.57 -38.49 28.58
CA THR A 133 -21.81 -39.64 28.01
C THR A 133 -21.24 -39.28 26.63
N SER A 134 -19.91 -39.19 26.60
CA SER A 134 -18.96 -39.46 25.52
C SER A 134 -19.33 -39.17 24.05
N ALA A 135 -18.60 -38.25 23.45
CA ALA A 135 -17.99 -38.47 22.13
C ALA A 135 -16.69 -37.66 22.05
N ASP A 136 -15.61 -38.27 22.53
CA ASP A 136 -14.25 -37.94 22.09
C ASP A 136 -14.18 -38.11 20.58
N SER A 137 -13.90 -37.04 19.84
CA SER A 137 -13.29 -37.12 18.52
C SER A 137 -12.77 -35.74 18.12
N TRP A 138 -11.63 -35.37 18.69
CA TRP A 138 -10.78 -34.35 18.10
C TRP A 138 -9.92 -35.05 17.05
N GLU A 139 -10.18 -34.80 15.77
CA GLU A 139 -9.14 -34.94 14.75
C GLU A 139 -8.93 -33.61 14.00
N PRO A 140 -7.71 -33.05 14.06
CA PRO A 140 -7.32 -31.84 13.38
C PRO A 140 -6.85 -32.14 11.96
N TYR A 141 -7.64 -31.79 10.95
CA TYR A 141 -7.15 -31.78 9.56
C TYR A 141 -6.38 -30.50 9.26
N LEU A 142 -5.15 -30.46 9.78
CA LEU A 142 -4.05 -29.74 9.15
C LEU A 142 -3.63 -30.50 7.89
N LEU A 143 -4.04 -30.03 6.71
CA LEU A 143 -3.26 -30.16 5.48
C LEU A 143 -3.26 -28.82 4.72
N THR A 144 -2.14 -28.15 4.91
CA THR A 144 -1.53 -26.96 4.28
C THR A 144 -1.73 -26.83 2.76
N PRO A 145 -1.70 -25.60 2.18
CA PRO A 145 -0.59 -24.65 2.32
C PRO A 145 -1.04 -23.23 2.73
N LYS A 146 -0.96 -22.95 4.03
CA LYS A 146 -0.87 -21.58 4.56
C LYS A 146 0.60 -21.12 4.56
N THR A 147 1.18 -21.00 3.37
CA THR A 147 2.48 -20.33 3.16
C THR A 147 2.40 -19.62 1.82
N GLY A 148 1.93 -18.39 1.81
CA GLY A 148 1.95 -17.56 0.61
C GLY A 148 1.34 -16.18 0.80
N PHE A 149 0.24 -16.05 1.54
CA PHE A 149 -0.58 -14.83 1.44
C PHE A 149 -0.68 -13.97 2.71
N GLN A 150 -0.24 -14.47 3.87
CA GLN A 150 -0.13 -13.63 5.07
C GLN A 150 1.01 -12.61 4.97
N GLY A 151 1.99 -12.89 4.10
CA GLY A 151 3.04 -11.94 3.74
C GLY A 151 2.55 -10.79 2.85
N GLY A 152 1.46 -10.98 2.09
CA GLY A 152 0.98 -9.98 1.13
C GLY A 152 0.45 -8.70 1.78
N TYR A 153 -0.23 -8.81 2.93
CA TYR A 153 -0.88 -7.65 3.58
C TYR A 153 0.06 -6.85 4.49
N ALA A 154 0.97 -7.51 5.22
CA ALA A 154 2.04 -6.82 5.93
C ALA A 154 3.04 -6.15 4.97
N PHE A 155 3.12 -6.61 3.72
CA PHE A 155 4.04 -6.11 2.72
C PHE A 155 3.68 -4.71 2.18
N TRP A 156 2.41 -4.36 1.98
CA TRP A 156 2.05 -3.09 1.31
C TRP A 156 2.29 -1.82 2.15
N ASN A 157 2.12 -1.90 3.47
CA ASN A 157 2.38 -0.75 4.36
C ASN A 157 3.86 -0.54 4.68
N HIS A 158 4.62 -1.62 4.86
CA HIS A 158 6.06 -1.50 5.11
C HIS A 158 6.84 -1.15 3.84
N THR A 159 6.47 -1.70 2.67
CA THR A 159 7.24 -1.49 1.43
C THR A 159 7.20 -0.02 0.98
N THR A 160 6.05 0.65 1.04
CA THR A 160 5.93 2.05 0.60
C THR A 160 6.66 3.03 1.53
N GLN A 161 6.55 2.85 2.85
CA GLN A 161 7.27 3.68 3.82
C GLN A 161 8.78 3.40 3.79
N ASN A 162 9.19 2.15 3.59
CA ASN A 162 10.59 1.77 3.47
C ASN A 162 11.21 2.27 2.16
N LEU A 163 10.49 2.23 1.04
CA LEU A 163 10.96 2.78 -0.23
C LEU A 163 11.13 4.30 -0.17
N LEU A 164 10.24 5.03 0.50
CA LEU A 164 10.41 6.46 0.73
C LEU A 164 11.63 6.76 1.62
N ARG A 165 11.85 5.97 2.68
CA ARG A 165 13.03 6.10 3.56
C ARG A 165 14.34 5.76 2.84
N ILE A 166 14.36 4.71 2.02
CA ILE A 166 15.49 4.33 1.18
C ILE A 166 15.77 5.42 0.14
N GLY A 167 14.71 5.95 -0.50
CA GLY A 167 14.82 7.05 -1.45
C GLY A 167 15.42 8.32 -0.83
N LEU A 168 14.94 8.72 0.35
CA LEU A 168 15.51 9.85 1.11
C LEU A 168 16.96 9.59 1.53
N SER A 169 17.28 8.38 1.97
CA SER A 169 18.64 8.02 2.38
C SER A 169 19.62 8.05 1.19
N PHE A 170 19.18 7.56 0.03
CA PHE A 170 19.97 7.62 -1.20
C PHE A 170 20.19 9.05 -1.66
N LEU A 171 19.16 9.90 -1.61
CA LEU A 171 19.27 11.32 -1.97
C LEU A 171 20.30 12.06 -1.09
N VAL A 172 20.27 11.81 0.22
CA VAL A 172 21.25 12.37 1.17
C VAL A 172 22.65 11.88 0.86
N LEU A 173 22.82 10.58 0.57
CA LEU A 173 24.13 10.00 0.24
C LEU A 173 24.72 10.65 -1.03
N VAL A 174 23.91 10.79 -2.09
CA VAL A 174 24.32 11.44 -3.34
C VAL A 174 24.73 12.89 -3.09
N ALA A 175 23.94 13.64 -2.30
CA ALA A 175 24.29 15.01 -1.94
C ALA A 175 25.64 15.11 -1.21
N LEU A 176 25.89 14.24 -0.23
CA LEU A 176 27.17 14.18 0.49
C LEU A 176 28.35 13.85 -0.42
N VAL A 177 28.19 12.89 -1.33
CA VAL A 177 29.24 12.54 -2.32
C VAL A 177 29.52 13.71 -3.25
N CYS A 178 28.49 14.42 -3.72
CA CYS A 178 28.66 15.63 -4.52
C CYS A 178 29.43 16.71 -3.76
N PHE A 179 29.05 17.00 -2.50
CA PHE A 179 29.76 17.97 -1.67
C PHE A 179 31.24 17.59 -1.45
N LEU A 180 31.51 16.31 -1.16
CA LEU A 180 32.88 15.82 -1.00
C LEU A 180 33.68 15.87 -2.30
N GLY A 181 33.03 15.59 -3.44
CA GLY A 181 33.63 15.69 -4.76
C GLY A 181 33.99 17.14 -5.10
N GLU A 182 33.09 18.09 -4.84
CA GLU A 182 33.34 19.51 -5.02
C GLU A 182 34.46 20.03 -4.11
N ASP A 183 34.45 19.64 -2.83
CA ASP A 183 35.48 20.00 -1.87
C ASP A 183 36.85 19.40 -2.25
N TRP A 184 36.88 18.14 -2.70
CA TRP A 184 38.08 17.51 -3.22
C TRP A 184 38.60 18.21 -4.49
N LEU A 185 37.72 18.56 -5.42
CA LEU A 185 38.05 19.32 -6.63
C LEU A 185 38.56 20.73 -6.29
N SER A 186 37.96 21.39 -5.31
CA SER A 186 38.38 22.70 -4.82
C SER A 186 39.78 22.63 -4.19
N ARG A 187 40.04 21.63 -3.34
CA ARG A 187 41.37 21.34 -2.81
C ARG A 187 42.40 20.99 -3.89
N LYS A 188 41.99 20.25 -4.92
CA LYS A 188 42.88 19.92 -6.05
C LYS A 188 43.26 21.17 -6.83
N ARG A 189 42.30 22.05 -7.15
CA ARG A 189 42.57 23.32 -7.84
C ARG A 189 43.48 24.25 -7.04
N THR A 190 43.26 24.38 -5.73
CA THR A 190 44.13 25.20 -4.85
C THR A 190 45.54 24.61 -4.74
N ARG A 191 45.67 23.28 -4.70
CA ARG A 191 46.97 22.59 -4.69
C ARG A 191 47.72 22.75 -6.02
N GLU A 192 47.02 22.64 -7.15
CA GLU A 192 47.58 22.88 -8.48
C GLU A 192 48.00 24.34 -8.66
N GLY A 193 47.19 25.31 -8.21
CA GLY A 193 47.54 26.73 -8.21
C GLY A 193 48.77 27.06 -7.34
N THR A 194 48.84 26.48 -6.13
CA THR A 194 50.01 26.65 -5.23
C THR A 194 51.26 26.03 -5.85
N ASN A 195 51.17 24.86 -6.47
CA ASN A 195 52.28 24.20 -7.15
C ASN A 195 52.77 24.98 -8.39
N ALA A 196 51.84 25.53 -9.17
CA ALA A 196 52.15 26.37 -10.33
C ALA A 196 52.85 27.67 -9.90
N SER A 197 52.36 28.32 -8.85
CA SER A 197 52.99 29.51 -8.26
C SER A 197 54.39 29.23 -7.71
N ARG A 198 54.57 28.11 -6.99
CA ARG A 198 55.87 27.68 -6.47
C ARG A 198 56.89 27.38 -7.57
N ARG A 199 56.46 26.75 -8.68
CA ARG A 199 57.30 26.56 -9.87
C ARG A 199 57.70 27.88 -10.53
N LYS A 200 56.79 28.86 -10.58
CA LYS A 200 57.03 30.19 -11.15
C LYS A 200 58.03 31.01 -10.33
N CYS A 201 57.94 31.00 -8.99
CA CYS A 201 58.95 31.63 -8.12
C CYS A 201 60.31 30.94 -8.22
N ARG A 202 60.34 29.60 -8.28
CA ARG A 202 61.59 28.84 -8.40
C ARG A 202 62.30 29.08 -9.74
N GLY A 203 61.56 29.28 -10.83
CA GLY A 203 62.11 29.68 -12.12
C GLY A 203 62.66 31.11 -12.11
N ARG A 204 61.98 32.02 -11.41
CA ARG A 204 62.37 33.44 -11.29
C ARG A 204 63.61 33.64 -10.40
N LEU A 205 63.81 32.79 -9.38
CA LEU A 205 65.01 32.82 -8.52
C LEU A 205 66.28 32.27 -9.23
N ARG A 206 66.11 31.46 -10.29
CA ARG A 206 67.21 30.89 -11.09
C ARG A 206 67.70 31.81 -12.23
N THR A 207 67.04 32.95 -12.43
CA THR A 207 67.30 33.88 -13.55
C THR A 207 67.77 35.26 -13.08
N GLN A 208 68.09 35.44 -11.80
CA GLN A 208 68.86 36.60 -11.33
C GLN A 208 70.36 36.25 -11.33
N PRO A 209 71.21 37.03 -12.03
CA PRO A 209 72.66 36.84 -12.11
C PRO A 209 73.39 37.21 -10.81
#